data_AF-A0A6C0J6Y6-F1
#
_entry.id   AF-A0A6C0J6Y6-F1
#
_cell.length_a   1.000
_cell.length_b   1.000
_cell.length_c   1.000
_cell.angle_alpha   90.00
_cell.angle_beta   90.00
_cell.angle_gamma   90.00
#
_symmetry.space_group_name_H-M   'P 1'
#
loop_
_entity.id
_entity.type
_entity.pdbx_description
1 polymer ?
#
loop_
_entity_poly.entity_id
_entity_poly.type
_entity_poly.pdbx_seq_one_letter_code
_entity_poly.pdbx_strand_id
1 'polypeptide(L)'
;MKFDDNIYNALNSYKPKTIKTFEQNITRIIKLFHTSGPIVLTKEDCIFYLLNNENTKETIIANIQNKNSLAVCTYACYVILNKLNLDHSVYFELYKTYSAESMDERTYADASNKEKNNFLTMDDVRQRQFELEKKVMNMYEDTANSYTFLNLYQQYLLCSLYAFYPALRGQDYYETQLIQSDENVTTESNTYNLATGTLIIKHHKTERKIGDKVLQLPDILQSIILKWSQINPTNFLIINTKTKTKITQQAFTNLLNRIFEPKKVSSSMLRKIYVSDFLMHNPSAEERKRIAKIMGHGIASQEFVYSRFKDLYVNNEEM
;
A
#
# COMPACT_ATOMS: atom_id res chain seq x y z
N MET A 1 -22.77 11.55 -11.92
CA MET A 1 -22.77 11.04 -13.31
C MET A 1 -22.78 9.53 -13.24
N LYS A 2 -23.52 8.86 -14.12
CA LYS A 2 -23.52 7.41 -14.30
C LYS A 2 -23.59 7.10 -15.79
N PHE A 3 -22.98 5.99 -16.21
CA PHE A 3 -23.16 5.45 -17.56
C PHE A 3 -24.57 4.89 -17.76
N ASP A 4 -25.07 4.97 -18.98
CA ASP A 4 -26.29 4.28 -19.38
C ASP A 4 -26.08 2.76 -19.54
N ASP A 5 -27.17 2.03 -19.73
CA ASP A 5 -27.14 0.57 -19.90
C ASP A 5 -26.33 0.15 -21.12
N ASN A 6 -26.30 0.97 -22.18
CA ASN A 6 -25.55 0.66 -23.40
C ASN A 6 -24.04 0.62 -23.15
N ILE A 7 -23.50 1.63 -22.44
CA ILE A 7 -22.08 1.67 -22.07
C ILE A 7 -21.77 0.57 -21.04
N TYR A 8 -22.64 0.35 -20.05
CA TYR A 8 -22.46 -0.73 -19.08
C TYR A 8 -22.39 -2.10 -19.76
N ASN A 9 -23.28 -2.37 -20.73
CA ASN A 9 -23.29 -3.60 -21.50
C ASN A 9 -22.01 -3.75 -22.34
N ALA A 10 -21.53 -2.68 -22.99
CA ALA A 10 -20.27 -2.71 -23.74
C ALA A 10 -19.04 -2.99 -22.85
N LEU A 11 -19.12 -2.65 -21.56
CA LEU A 11 -18.06 -2.85 -20.58
C LEU A 11 -18.23 -4.11 -19.73
N ASN A 12 -19.19 -4.99 -20.02
CA ASN A 12 -19.51 -6.17 -19.20
C ASN A 12 -18.33 -7.13 -18.95
N SER A 13 -17.33 -7.13 -19.84
CA SER A 13 -16.08 -7.89 -19.70
C SER A 13 -15.16 -7.40 -18.57
N TYR A 14 -15.40 -6.19 -18.04
CA TYR A 14 -14.62 -5.60 -16.96
C TYR A 14 -15.28 -5.79 -15.60
N LYS A 15 -14.46 -5.87 -14.55
CA LYS A 15 -14.96 -5.92 -13.17
C LYS A 15 -15.74 -4.64 -12.83
N PRO A 16 -16.80 -4.69 -12.01
CA PRO A 16 -17.60 -3.52 -11.64
C PRO A 16 -16.78 -2.34 -11.07
N LYS A 17 -15.73 -2.66 -10.29
CA LYS A 17 -14.81 -1.63 -9.75
C LYS A 17 -14.05 -0.89 -10.86
N THR A 18 -13.64 -1.60 -11.91
CA THR A 18 -12.94 -1.02 -13.06
C THR A 18 -13.87 -0.12 -13.86
N ILE A 19 -15.11 -0.56 -14.10
CA ILE A 19 -16.14 0.24 -14.78
C ILE A 19 -16.39 1.55 -14.01
N LYS A 20 -16.52 1.47 -12.68
CA LYS A 20 -16.65 2.66 -11.82
C LYS A 20 -15.45 3.61 -11.94
N THR A 21 -14.24 3.09 -12.08
CA THR A 21 -13.05 3.92 -12.33
C THR A 21 -13.11 4.60 -13.70
N PHE A 22 -13.55 3.91 -14.76
CA PHE A 22 -13.75 4.55 -16.06
C PHE A 22 -14.80 5.67 -15.97
N GLU A 23 -15.94 5.41 -15.32
CA GLU A 23 -17.01 6.39 -15.09
C GLU A 23 -16.49 7.66 -14.38
N GLN A 24 -15.69 7.49 -13.32
CA GLN A 24 -15.09 8.62 -12.59
C GLN A 24 -14.16 9.47 -13.47
N ASN A 25 -13.35 8.83 -14.31
CA ASN A 25 -12.40 9.54 -15.17
C ASN A 25 -13.10 10.25 -16.34
N ILE A 26 -14.11 9.62 -16.96
CA ILE A 26 -14.94 10.30 -17.97
C ILE A 26 -15.72 11.45 -17.35
N THR A 27 -16.22 11.29 -16.12
CA THR A 27 -16.88 12.40 -15.39
C THR A 27 -15.94 13.58 -15.25
N ARG A 28 -14.68 13.33 -14.91
CA ARG A 28 -13.67 14.37 -14.76
C ARG A 28 -13.44 15.11 -16.07
N ILE A 29 -13.34 14.41 -17.18
CA ILE A 29 -13.17 15.00 -18.52
C ILE A 29 -14.37 15.87 -18.87
N ILE A 30 -15.59 15.37 -18.69
CA ILE A 30 -16.81 16.09 -19.08
C ILE A 30 -17.02 17.35 -18.24
N LYS A 31 -16.63 17.34 -16.97
CA LYS A 31 -16.61 18.53 -16.11
C LYS A 31 -15.65 19.62 -16.60
N LEU A 32 -14.66 19.31 -17.45
CA LEU A 32 -13.84 20.34 -18.07
C LEU A 32 -14.63 21.18 -19.08
N PHE A 33 -15.71 20.61 -19.62
CA PHE A 33 -16.56 21.24 -20.63
C PHE A 33 -17.88 21.77 -20.05
N HIS A 34 -18.17 21.52 -18.77
CA HIS A 34 -19.43 21.90 -18.10
C HIS A 34 -19.22 22.39 -16.67
N THR A 35 -19.85 23.51 -16.33
CA THR A 35 -19.86 24.08 -14.98
C THR A 35 -21.10 23.70 -14.13
N SER A 36 -22.08 22.97 -14.68
CA SER A 36 -23.42 22.87 -14.05
C SER A 36 -24.00 21.45 -13.97
N GLY A 37 -24.32 21.00 -12.75
CA GLY A 37 -25.32 19.96 -12.46
C GLY A 37 -24.93 18.47 -12.64
N PRO A 38 -25.75 17.54 -12.11
CA PRO A 38 -25.57 16.11 -12.31
C PRO A 38 -26.04 15.67 -13.71
N ILE A 39 -25.10 15.28 -14.57
CA ILE A 39 -25.36 14.76 -15.92
C ILE A 39 -25.50 13.23 -15.87
N VAL A 40 -26.45 12.66 -16.60
CA VAL A 40 -26.49 11.23 -16.96
C VAL A 40 -25.97 11.14 -18.40
N LEU A 41 -25.02 10.23 -18.67
CA LEU A 41 -24.49 10.10 -20.03
C LEU A 41 -25.17 8.96 -20.75
N THR A 42 -25.74 9.30 -21.89
CA THR A 42 -26.03 8.36 -22.95
C THR A 42 -24.74 8.00 -23.70
N LYS A 43 -24.78 6.91 -24.46
CA LYS A 43 -23.78 6.59 -25.49
C LYS A 43 -23.54 7.79 -26.41
N GLU A 44 -24.60 8.47 -26.84
CA GLU A 44 -24.58 9.62 -27.74
C GLU A 44 -23.86 10.81 -27.10
N ASP A 45 -24.05 11.07 -25.81
CA ASP A 45 -23.31 12.11 -25.08
C ASP A 45 -21.81 11.81 -25.07
N CYS A 46 -21.43 10.57 -24.77
CA CYS A 46 -20.02 10.17 -24.78
C CYS A 46 -19.39 10.37 -26.16
N ILE A 47 -20.09 9.97 -27.22
CA ILE A 47 -19.67 10.18 -28.61
C ILE A 47 -19.49 11.66 -28.90
N PHE A 48 -20.49 12.48 -28.57
CA PHE A 48 -20.48 13.90 -28.83
C PHE A 48 -19.28 14.59 -28.17
N TYR A 49 -19.03 14.33 -26.89
CA TYR A 49 -17.92 14.98 -26.19
C TYR A 49 -16.55 14.46 -26.61
N LEU A 50 -16.41 13.15 -26.80
CA LEU A 50 -15.10 12.55 -27.07
C LEU A 50 -14.67 12.68 -28.52
N LEU A 51 -15.59 12.71 -29.48
CA LEU A 51 -15.26 12.70 -30.91
C LEU A 51 -15.58 14.00 -31.64
N ASN A 52 -16.65 14.72 -31.27
CA ASN A 52 -17.15 15.83 -32.08
C ASN A 52 -16.71 17.22 -31.61
N ASN A 53 -16.00 17.32 -30.50
CA ASN A 53 -15.44 18.59 -30.05
C ASN A 53 -13.97 18.62 -30.49
N GLU A 54 -13.72 19.35 -31.58
CA GLU A 54 -12.39 19.49 -32.22
C GLU A 54 -11.30 19.94 -31.24
N ASN A 55 -11.67 20.55 -30.11
CA ASN A 55 -10.75 21.01 -29.06
C ASN A 55 -10.73 20.10 -27.82
N THR A 56 -11.34 18.91 -27.86
CA THR A 56 -11.44 18.05 -26.66
C THR A 56 -10.06 17.62 -26.16
N LYS A 57 -9.17 17.22 -27.07
CA LYS A 57 -7.79 16.85 -26.71
C LYS A 57 -7.06 18.02 -26.05
N GLU A 58 -7.07 19.18 -26.69
CA GLU A 58 -6.38 20.39 -26.25
C GLU A 58 -6.89 20.84 -24.89
N THR A 59 -8.21 20.78 -24.70
CA THR A 59 -8.85 21.12 -23.41
C THR A 59 -8.45 20.14 -22.31
N ILE A 60 -8.43 18.83 -22.59
CA ILE A 60 -8.03 17.82 -21.60
C ILE A 60 -6.55 18.04 -21.21
N ILE A 61 -5.67 18.25 -22.17
CA ILE A 61 -4.24 18.51 -21.92
C ILE A 61 -4.04 19.80 -21.12
N ALA A 62 -4.73 20.88 -21.50
CA ALA A 62 -4.60 22.18 -20.86
C ALA A 62 -5.09 22.18 -19.40
N ASN A 63 -6.11 21.37 -19.07
CA ASN A 63 -6.74 21.39 -17.75
C ASN A 63 -6.30 20.25 -16.82
N ILE A 64 -5.66 19.18 -17.33
CA ILE A 64 -5.16 18.08 -16.50
C ILE A 64 -3.62 18.12 -16.48
N GLN A 65 -3.08 18.96 -15.61
CA GLN A 65 -1.62 19.14 -15.47
C GLN A 65 -0.89 17.89 -14.99
N ASN A 66 -1.53 17.06 -14.16
CA ASN A 66 -0.89 15.84 -13.65
C ASN A 66 -0.87 14.74 -14.73
N LYS A 67 0.31 14.40 -15.24
CA LYS A 67 0.48 13.43 -16.34
C LYS A 67 -0.11 12.05 -16.06
N ASN A 68 0.00 11.55 -14.83
CA ASN A 68 -0.64 10.29 -14.46
C ASN A 68 -2.17 10.37 -14.52
N SER A 69 -2.76 11.48 -14.08
CA SER A 69 -4.20 11.72 -14.24
C SER A 69 -4.59 11.77 -15.71
N LEU A 70 -3.78 12.43 -16.54
CA LEU A 70 -3.99 12.55 -17.97
C LEU A 70 -3.94 11.18 -18.67
N ALA A 71 -2.94 10.35 -18.34
CA ALA A 71 -2.83 8.97 -18.83
C ALA A 71 -4.05 8.11 -18.44
N VAL A 72 -4.51 8.19 -17.18
CA VAL A 72 -5.67 7.41 -16.73
C VAL A 72 -6.98 7.90 -17.38
N CYS A 73 -7.14 9.21 -17.58
CA CYS A 73 -8.31 9.79 -18.23
C CYS A 73 -8.38 9.41 -19.72
N THR A 74 -7.26 9.56 -20.44
CA THR A 74 -7.16 9.20 -21.86
C THR A 74 -7.28 7.70 -22.09
N TYR A 75 -6.79 6.86 -21.17
CA TYR A 75 -7.03 5.41 -21.20
C TYR A 75 -8.52 5.07 -21.06
N ALA A 76 -9.25 5.74 -20.17
CA ALA A 76 -10.68 5.53 -20.02
C ALA A 76 -11.45 5.87 -21.31
N CYS A 77 -11.10 6.99 -21.97
CA CYS A 77 -11.64 7.36 -23.29
C CYS A 77 -11.35 6.28 -24.33
N TYR A 78 -10.09 5.86 -24.44
CA TYR A 78 -9.66 4.79 -25.35
C TYR A 78 -10.50 3.52 -25.16
N VAL A 79 -10.63 3.03 -23.92
CA VAL A 79 -11.36 1.78 -23.65
C VAL A 79 -12.83 1.90 -24.05
N ILE A 80 -13.48 3.01 -23.75
CA ILE A 80 -14.90 3.20 -24.04
C ILE A 80 -15.13 3.32 -25.55
N LEU A 81 -14.35 4.15 -26.24
CA LEU A 81 -14.46 4.32 -27.69
C LEU A 81 -14.17 3.01 -28.43
N ASN A 82 -13.12 2.28 -28.03
CA ASN A 82 -12.80 0.97 -28.58
C ASN A 82 -13.96 -0.02 -28.39
N LYS A 83 -14.55 -0.08 -27.19
CA LYS A 83 -15.70 -0.97 -26.92
C LYS A 83 -16.97 -0.59 -27.67
N LEU A 84 -17.12 0.67 -28.05
CA LEU A 84 -18.21 1.16 -28.88
C LEU A 84 -17.90 1.03 -30.39
N ASN A 85 -16.74 0.47 -30.77
CA ASN A 85 -16.24 0.38 -32.15
C ASN A 85 -16.11 1.74 -32.83
N LEU A 86 -15.60 2.73 -32.10
CA LEU A 86 -15.39 4.10 -32.57
C LEU A 86 -13.89 4.39 -32.72
N ASP A 87 -13.57 5.47 -33.47
CA ASP A 87 -12.19 5.95 -33.54
C ASP A 87 -11.70 6.33 -32.14
N HIS A 88 -10.52 5.83 -31.81
CA HIS A 88 -9.88 5.96 -30.51
C HIS A 88 -8.38 6.24 -30.64
N SER A 89 -7.90 6.43 -31.89
CA SER A 89 -6.49 6.60 -32.23
C SER A 89 -5.85 7.72 -31.41
N VAL A 90 -6.50 8.89 -31.36
CA VAL A 90 -6.03 10.06 -30.61
C VAL A 90 -5.87 9.74 -29.12
N TYR A 91 -6.87 9.12 -28.48
CA TYR A 91 -6.83 8.81 -27.05
C TYR A 91 -5.82 7.71 -26.71
N PHE A 92 -5.64 6.75 -27.61
CA PHE A 92 -4.63 5.71 -27.46
C PHE A 92 -3.21 6.30 -27.52
N GLU A 93 -2.94 7.20 -28.46
CA GLU A 93 -1.65 7.89 -28.54
C GLU A 93 -1.41 8.81 -27.34
N LEU A 94 -2.42 9.59 -26.91
CA LEU A 94 -2.31 10.39 -25.68
C LEU A 94 -2.02 9.50 -24.46
N TYR A 95 -2.72 8.37 -24.33
CA TYR A 95 -2.48 7.42 -23.25
C TYR A 95 -1.04 6.91 -23.28
N LYS A 96 -0.51 6.48 -24.43
CA LYS A 96 0.87 6.02 -24.57
C LYS A 96 1.87 7.10 -24.15
N THR A 97 1.75 8.30 -24.72
CA THR A 97 2.63 9.44 -24.46
C THR A 97 2.66 9.77 -22.97
N TYR A 98 1.49 10.01 -22.37
CA TYR A 98 1.44 10.43 -20.97
C TYR A 98 1.66 9.28 -19.98
N SER A 99 1.44 8.02 -20.38
CA SER A 99 1.83 6.87 -19.56
C SER A 99 3.36 6.73 -19.51
N ALA A 100 4.05 6.94 -20.62
CA ALA A 100 5.51 6.94 -20.67
C ALA A 100 6.09 8.11 -19.85
N GLU A 101 5.65 9.34 -20.11
CA GLU A 101 6.12 10.51 -19.36
C GLU A 101 5.83 10.40 -17.84
N SER A 102 4.67 9.83 -17.48
CA SER A 102 4.30 9.56 -16.09
C SER A 102 5.19 8.51 -15.42
N MET A 103 5.70 7.54 -16.18
CA MET A 103 6.68 6.58 -15.68
C MET A 103 8.04 7.24 -15.47
N ASP A 104 8.47 8.10 -16.40
CA ASP A 104 9.74 8.82 -16.30
C ASP A 104 9.74 9.81 -15.12
N GLU A 105 8.68 10.63 -14.97
CA GLU A 105 8.55 11.52 -13.81
C GLU A 105 8.53 10.77 -12.49
N ARG A 106 7.88 9.60 -12.43
CA ARG A 106 7.85 8.78 -11.21
C ARG A 106 9.20 8.14 -10.91
N THR A 107 10.07 7.95 -11.89
CA THR A 107 11.38 7.34 -11.69
C THR A 107 12.32 8.28 -10.93
N TYR A 108 12.19 9.59 -11.16
CA TYR A 108 13.09 10.63 -10.63
C TYR A 108 12.41 11.62 -9.68
N ALA A 109 11.17 11.37 -9.24
CA ALA A 109 10.47 12.27 -8.34
C ALA A 109 11.04 12.24 -6.91
N ASP A 110 11.39 13.41 -6.38
CA ASP A 110 11.76 13.60 -4.97
C ASP A 110 10.67 13.14 -3.99
N ALA A 111 11.06 12.84 -2.75
CA ALA A 111 10.12 12.68 -1.67
C ALA A 111 9.22 13.92 -1.51
N SER A 112 7.92 13.71 -1.39
CA SER A 112 6.98 14.81 -1.15
C SER A 112 7.23 15.46 0.22
N ASN A 113 6.84 16.73 0.39
CA ASN A 113 6.96 17.43 1.68
C ASN A 113 6.32 16.64 2.85
N LYS A 114 5.19 15.97 2.58
CA LYS A 114 4.55 15.09 3.56
C LYS A 114 5.44 13.90 3.93
N GLU A 115 6.12 13.30 2.96
CA GLU A 115 7.03 12.19 3.22
C GLU A 115 8.25 12.66 4.00
N LYS A 116 8.86 13.79 3.59
CA LYS A 116 9.98 14.42 4.29
C LYS A 116 9.66 14.71 5.76
N ASN A 117 8.51 15.34 6.04
CA ASN A 117 8.10 15.68 7.41
C ASN A 117 7.81 14.46 8.31
N ASN A 118 7.47 13.31 7.73
CA ASN A 118 7.14 12.09 8.48
C ASN A 118 8.24 11.03 8.35
N PHE A 119 9.39 11.38 7.80
CA PHE A 119 10.50 10.47 7.59
C PHE A 119 11.17 10.14 8.93
N LEU A 120 11.63 8.90 9.08
CA LEU A 120 12.40 8.39 10.23
C LEU A 120 13.57 7.59 9.69
N THR A 121 14.68 7.52 10.41
CA THR A 121 15.75 6.57 10.11
C THR A 121 15.40 5.17 10.68
N MET A 122 16.14 4.14 10.28
CA MET A 122 15.99 2.83 10.94
C MET A 122 16.46 2.86 12.39
N ASP A 123 17.39 3.74 12.74
CA ASP A 123 17.82 3.94 14.12
C ASP A 123 16.71 4.57 14.97
N ASP A 124 15.95 5.52 14.44
CA ASP A 124 14.74 6.04 15.10
C ASP A 124 13.74 4.90 15.38
N VAL A 125 13.56 3.98 14.41
CA VAL A 125 12.65 2.84 14.56
C VAL A 125 13.14 1.87 15.64
N ARG A 126 14.45 1.55 15.66
CA ARG A 126 15.07 0.69 16.69
C ARG A 126 15.03 1.32 18.07
N GLN A 127 15.34 2.61 18.16
CA GLN A 127 15.25 3.38 19.40
C GLN A 127 13.83 3.36 19.95
N ARG A 128 12.83 3.57 19.08
CA ARG A 128 11.42 3.50 19.49
C ARG A 128 11.01 2.10 19.96
N GLN A 129 11.50 1.06 19.29
CA GLN A 129 11.27 -0.33 19.71
C GLN A 129 11.83 -0.57 21.12
N PHE A 130 13.05 -0.11 21.39
CA PHE A 130 13.71 -0.25 22.69
C PHE A 130 12.99 0.51 23.82
N GLU A 131 12.47 1.71 23.54
CA GLU A 131 11.64 2.44 24.49
C GLU A 131 10.35 1.69 24.85
N LEU A 132 9.70 1.08 23.86
CA LEU A 132 8.50 0.28 24.07
C LEU A 132 8.81 -0.98 24.86
N GLU A 133 9.93 -1.63 24.58
CA GLU A 133 10.43 -2.77 25.35
C GLU A 133 10.58 -2.41 26.83
N LYS A 134 11.32 -1.35 27.13
CA LYS A 134 11.50 -0.87 28.51
C LYS A 134 10.18 -0.59 29.21
N LYS A 135 9.22 0.03 28.52
CA LYS A 135 7.89 0.30 29.08
C LYS A 135 7.12 -0.98 29.37
N VAL A 136 7.19 -1.99 28.50
CA VAL A 136 6.56 -3.29 28.72
C VAL A 136 7.21 -4.00 29.91
N MET A 137 8.56 -4.05 29.96
CA MET A 137 9.30 -4.75 31.02
C MET A 137 9.12 -4.12 32.40
N ASN A 138 8.97 -2.79 32.46
CA ASN A 138 8.73 -2.08 33.71
C ASN A 138 7.25 -2.08 34.15
N MET A 139 6.34 -2.55 33.30
CA MET A 139 4.92 -2.62 33.63
C MET A 139 4.62 -3.97 34.30
N TYR A 140 4.37 -3.95 35.60
CA TYR A 140 3.95 -5.16 36.32
C TYR A 140 2.56 -5.59 35.84
N GLU A 141 2.44 -6.83 35.33
CA GLU A 141 1.20 -7.39 34.80
C GLU A 141 0.01 -7.27 35.79
N ASP A 142 0.27 -7.37 37.10
CA ASP A 142 -0.75 -7.29 38.17
C ASP A 142 -1.21 -5.87 38.51
N THR A 143 -0.47 -4.83 38.12
CA THR A 143 -0.79 -3.42 38.44
C THR A 143 -1.38 -2.66 37.26
N ALA A 144 -1.18 -3.16 36.05
CA ALA A 144 -1.77 -2.59 34.85
C ALA A 144 -3.19 -3.11 34.67
N ASN A 145 -4.14 -2.22 34.29
CA ASN A 145 -5.37 -2.75 33.73
C ASN A 145 -5.01 -3.58 32.48
N SER A 146 -5.66 -4.74 32.34
CA SER A 146 -5.38 -5.71 31.27
C SER A 146 -5.41 -5.07 29.87
N TYR A 147 -6.28 -4.09 29.63
CA TYR A 147 -6.36 -3.37 28.36
C TYR A 147 -5.13 -2.47 28.08
N THR A 148 -4.62 -1.76 29.09
CA THR A 148 -3.46 -0.87 28.96
C THR A 148 -2.21 -1.68 28.63
N PHE A 149 -1.98 -2.76 29.37
CA PHE A 149 -0.87 -3.67 29.10
C PHE A 149 -0.99 -4.31 27.71
N LEU A 150 -2.16 -4.83 27.37
CA LEU A 150 -2.42 -5.43 26.05
C LEU A 150 -2.17 -4.43 24.91
N ASN A 151 -2.58 -3.17 25.06
CA ASN A 151 -2.32 -2.14 24.06
C ASN A 151 -0.84 -1.79 23.93
N LEU A 152 -0.14 -1.65 25.06
CA LEU A 152 1.30 -1.37 25.08
C LEU A 152 2.10 -2.53 24.48
N TYR A 153 1.78 -3.77 24.84
CA TYR A 153 2.45 -4.95 24.28
C TYR A 153 2.21 -5.06 22.77
N GLN A 154 1.00 -4.77 22.27
CA GLN A 154 0.74 -4.79 20.83
C GLN A 154 1.54 -3.71 20.08
N GLN A 155 1.75 -2.54 20.70
CA GLN A 155 2.62 -1.51 20.13
C GLN A 155 4.08 -1.98 20.07
N TYR A 156 4.58 -2.58 21.15
CA TYR A 156 5.91 -3.18 21.23
C TYR A 156 6.10 -4.27 20.17
N LEU A 157 5.17 -5.22 20.07
CA LEU A 157 5.16 -6.28 19.06
C LEU A 157 5.22 -5.69 17.65
N LEU A 158 4.32 -4.76 17.33
CA LEU A 158 4.24 -4.20 15.99
C LEU A 158 5.50 -3.42 15.62
N CYS A 159 6.06 -2.64 16.54
CA CYS A 159 7.31 -1.93 16.33
C CYS A 159 8.46 -2.92 16.10
N SER A 160 8.54 -3.99 16.89
CA SER A 160 9.54 -5.04 16.77
C SER A 160 9.52 -5.73 15.41
N LEU A 161 8.34 -6.01 14.86
CA LEU A 161 8.18 -6.58 13.51
C LEU A 161 8.81 -5.71 12.41
N TYR A 162 8.88 -4.39 12.60
CA TYR A 162 9.53 -3.47 11.65
C TYR A 162 10.99 -3.15 12.01
N ALA A 163 11.41 -3.35 13.27
CA ALA A 163 12.77 -3.13 13.72
C ALA A 163 13.71 -4.31 13.42
N PHE A 164 13.22 -5.54 13.55
CA PHE A 164 14.03 -6.76 13.47
C PHE A 164 13.80 -7.61 12.22
N TYR A 165 12.93 -7.18 11.31
CA TYR A 165 12.62 -7.93 10.09
C TYR A 165 12.44 -7.00 8.88
N PRO A 166 12.72 -7.47 7.64
CA PRO A 166 12.39 -6.71 6.46
C PRO A 166 10.92 -6.28 6.46
N ALA A 167 10.68 -4.98 6.31
CA ALA A 167 9.36 -4.40 6.49
C ALA A 167 8.33 -5.01 5.52
N LEU A 168 7.38 -5.78 6.03
CA LEU A 168 6.29 -6.36 5.24
C LEU A 168 5.15 -5.36 4.99
N ARG A 169 4.17 -5.69 4.14
CA ARG A 169 2.98 -4.83 3.95
C ARG A 169 2.12 -4.95 5.20
N GLY A 170 1.38 -3.88 5.53
CA GLY A 170 0.49 -3.91 6.71
C GLY A 170 -0.50 -5.08 6.69
N GLN A 171 -1.03 -5.44 5.52
CA GLN A 171 -1.94 -6.57 5.34
C GLN A 171 -1.31 -7.93 5.69
N ASP A 172 0.00 -8.05 5.49
CA ASP A 172 0.77 -9.25 5.84
C ASP A 172 0.82 -9.46 7.37
N TYR A 173 0.40 -8.46 8.16
CA TYR A 173 0.26 -8.54 9.61
C TYR A 173 -1.18 -8.53 10.09
N TYR A 174 -2.01 -7.56 9.66
CA TYR A 174 -3.38 -7.44 10.18
C TYR A 174 -4.33 -8.52 9.67
N GLU A 175 -3.95 -9.29 8.64
CA GLU A 175 -4.69 -10.46 8.16
C GLU A 175 -4.17 -11.79 8.72
N THR A 176 -3.12 -11.75 9.55
CA THR A 176 -2.43 -12.93 10.04
C THR A 176 -3.10 -13.54 11.26
N GLN A 177 -3.29 -14.85 11.23
CA GLN A 177 -3.78 -15.66 12.34
C GLN A 177 -2.65 -16.44 13.01
N LEU A 178 -2.66 -16.51 14.34
CA LEU A 178 -1.76 -17.31 15.15
C LEU A 178 -2.28 -18.75 15.21
N ILE A 179 -1.40 -19.71 14.94
CA ILE A 179 -1.70 -21.16 14.98
C ILE A 179 -0.63 -21.92 15.76
N GLN A 180 -0.98 -23.08 16.32
CA GLN A 180 -0.06 -23.93 17.09
C GLN A 180 0.64 -24.99 16.25
N SER A 181 0.05 -25.38 15.12
CA SER A 181 0.59 -26.41 14.22
C SER A 181 0.18 -26.14 12.78
N ASP A 182 0.96 -26.68 11.84
CA ASP A 182 0.73 -26.52 10.39
C ASP A 182 -0.60 -27.16 9.92
N GLU A 183 -1.16 -28.08 10.69
CA GLU A 183 -2.48 -28.67 10.45
C GLU A 183 -3.61 -27.63 10.47
N ASN A 184 -3.38 -26.49 11.14
CA ASN A 184 -4.33 -25.39 11.26
C ASN A 184 -4.14 -24.30 10.18
N VAL A 185 -3.24 -24.51 9.21
CA VAL A 185 -3.05 -23.55 8.10
C VAL A 185 -4.30 -23.57 7.22
N THR A 186 -5.02 -22.46 7.18
CA THR A 186 -6.13 -22.30 6.25
C THR A 186 -5.62 -21.96 4.85
N THR A 187 -6.44 -22.25 3.84
CA THR A 187 -6.15 -21.87 2.45
C THR A 187 -6.37 -20.39 2.18
N GLU A 188 -7.00 -19.65 3.12
CA GLU A 188 -7.56 -18.32 2.85
C GLU A 188 -6.99 -17.18 3.72
N SER A 189 -6.10 -17.48 4.65
CA SER A 189 -5.54 -16.47 5.56
C SER A 189 -4.03 -16.60 5.71
N ASN A 190 -3.39 -15.45 5.95
CA ASN A 190 -2.02 -15.44 6.42
C ASN A 190 -1.97 -16.13 7.80
N THR A 191 -0.94 -16.92 8.05
CA THR A 191 -0.80 -17.66 9.31
C THR A 191 0.60 -17.53 9.87
N TYR A 192 0.70 -17.51 11.20
CA TYR A 192 1.96 -17.57 11.92
C TYR A 192 1.95 -18.78 12.84
N ASN A 193 2.84 -19.74 12.58
CA ASN A 193 3.00 -20.93 13.39
C ASN A 193 3.90 -20.63 14.60
N LEU A 194 3.32 -20.72 15.79
CA LEU A 194 3.97 -20.43 17.07
C LEU A 194 5.09 -21.43 17.39
N ALA A 195 4.94 -22.69 16.96
CA ALA A 195 5.92 -23.75 17.20
C ALA A 195 7.17 -23.58 16.33
N THR A 196 6.99 -23.26 15.04
CA THR A 196 8.10 -23.18 14.08
C THR A 196 8.65 -21.76 13.89
N GLY A 197 7.92 -20.73 14.33
CA GLY A 197 8.28 -19.34 14.10
C GLY A 197 8.08 -18.88 12.64
N THR A 198 7.29 -19.61 11.86
CA THR A 198 7.11 -19.40 10.42
C THR A 198 5.86 -18.58 10.13
N LEU A 199 6.01 -17.52 9.33
CA LEU A 199 4.94 -16.70 8.76
C LEU A 199 4.63 -17.13 7.32
N ILE A 200 3.39 -17.54 7.06
CA ILE A 200 2.90 -17.93 5.73
C ILE A 200 1.97 -16.81 5.23
N ILE A 201 2.32 -16.20 4.10
CA ILE A 201 1.54 -15.14 3.46
C ILE A 201 0.84 -15.70 2.22
N LYS A 202 -0.49 -15.56 2.19
CA LYS A 202 -1.37 -15.94 1.09
C LYS A 202 -1.65 -14.74 0.18
N HIS A 203 -1.47 -14.89 -1.13
CA HIS A 203 -1.72 -13.82 -2.09
C HIS A 203 -3.17 -13.85 -2.60
N HIS A 204 -4.07 -13.12 -1.94
CA HIS A 204 -5.52 -13.29 -2.12
C HIS A 204 -6.20 -12.68 -3.36
N LYS A 205 -5.51 -11.99 -4.28
CA LYS A 205 -6.24 -11.27 -5.35
C LYS A 205 -5.66 -11.21 -6.75
N THR A 206 -4.45 -11.71 -6.97
CA THR A 206 -3.86 -11.88 -8.31
C THR A 206 -2.66 -12.80 -8.16
N GLU A 207 -2.83 -14.10 -8.36
CA GLU A 207 -1.94 -14.96 -9.15
C GLU A 207 -2.11 -16.45 -8.80
N ARG A 208 -2.47 -17.23 -9.82
CA ARG A 208 -2.24 -18.69 -9.87
C ARG A 208 -0.77 -19.02 -10.16
N LYS A 209 0.16 -18.06 -10.01
CA LYS A 209 1.54 -18.14 -10.54
C LYS A 209 2.65 -18.04 -9.49
N ILE A 210 2.42 -17.36 -8.37
CA ILE A 210 3.39 -17.23 -7.29
C ILE A 210 2.73 -17.82 -6.05
N GLY A 211 3.14 -19.04 -5.68
CA GLY A 211 2.59 -19.78 -4.56
C GLY A 211 2.77 -19.06 -3.22
N ASP A 212 2.36 -19.74 -2.15
CA ASP A 212 2.44 -19.20 -0.81
C ASP A 212 3.86 -18.81 -0.44
N LYS A 213 3.97 -17.71 0.31
CA LYS A 213 5.24 -17.20 0.75
C LYS A 213 5.49 -17.59 2.19
N VAL A 214 6.46 -18.47 2.36
CA VAL A 214 6.90 -18.98 3.65
C VAL A 214 8.11 -18.18 4.13
N LEU A 215 7.97 -17.52 5.28
CA LEU A 215 8.97 -16.62 5.87
C LEU A 215 9.35 -17.11 7.26
N GLN A 216 10.63 -17.39 7.48
CA GLN A 216 11.13 -17.62 8.83
C GLN A 216 11.37 -16.29 9.52
N LEU A 217 10.79 -16.08 10.71
CA LEU A 217 11.09 -14.93 11.55
C LEU A 217 12.26 -15.25 12.50
N PRO A 218 13.10 -14.26 12.86
CA PRO A 218 14.13 -14.39 13.89
C PRO A 218 13.56 -14.79 15.26
N ASP A 219 14.35 -15.53 16.03
CA ASP A 219 13.97 -16.06 17.36
C ASP A 219 13.53 -14.97 18.35
N ILE A 220 14.10 -13.77 18.25
CA ILE A 220 13.66 -12.62 19.05
C ILE A 220 12.20 -12.26 18.77
N LEU A 221 11.77 -12.28 17.51
CA LEU A 221 10.37 -12.04 17.16
C LEU A 221 9.48 -13.20 17.56
N GLN A 222 9.95 -14.44 17.42
CA GLN A 222 9.22 -15.61 17.90
C GLN A 222 8.93 -15.51 19.40
N SER A 223 9.93 -15.14 20.19
CA SER A 223 9.78 -14.97 21.64
C SER A 223 8.74 -13.90 22.00
N ILE A 224 8.76 -12.76 21.30
CA ILE A 224 7.78 -11.67 21.48
C ILE A 224 6.37 -12.13 21.08
N ILE A 225 6.24 -12.83 19.95
CA ILE A 225 4.93 -13.32 19.47
C ILE A 225 4.37 -14.43 20.37
N LEU A 226 5.23 -15.31 20.90
CA LEU A 226 4.83 -16.34 21.86
C LEU A 226 4.25 -15.72 23.13
N LYS A 227 4.94 -14.75 23.73
CA LYS A 227 4.43 -14.05 24.92
C LYS A 227 3.17 -13.24 24.60
N TRP A 228 3.07 -12.63 23.41
CA TRP A 228 1.84 -12.00 22.93
C TRP A 228 0.69 -13.01 22.84
N SER A 229 0.92 -14.22 22.32
CA SER A 229 -0.11 -15.24 22.16
C SER A 229 -0.71 -15.72 23.49
N GLN A 230 0.03 -15.59 24.59
CA GLN A 230 -0.44 -15.95 25.94
C GLN A 230 -1.41 -14.90 26.52
N ILE A 231 -1.27 -13.63 26.13
CA ILE A 231 -2.10 -12.53 26.66
C ILE A 231 -3.17 -12.05 25.67
N ASN A 232 -3.01 -12.35 24.38
CA ASN A 232 -3.96 -12.02 23.33
C ASN A 232 -5.18 -12.96 23.38
N PRO A 233 -6.40 -12.43 23.58
CA PRO A 233 -7.59 -13.27 23.71
C PRO A 233 -8.14 -13.80 22.38
N THR A 234 -7.42 -13.62 21.27
CA THR A 234 -7.87 -13.99 19.92
C THR A 234 -6.79 -14.75 19.17
N ASN A 235 -7.15 -15.32 18.03
CA ASN A 235 -6.21 -15.91 17.09
C ASN A 235 -5.64 -14.92 16.07
N PHE A 236 -5.86 -13.61 16.14
CA PHE A 236 -5.27 -12.65 15.19
C PHE A 236 -3.97 -12.05 15.74
N LEU A 237 -2.96 -11.90 14.89
CA LEU A 237 -1.67 -11.32 15.27
C LEU A 237 -1.83 -9.88 15.79
N ILE A 238 -2.66 -9.07 15.13
CA ILE A 238 -2.95 -7.69 15.54
C ILE A 238 -4.46 -7.50 15.72
N ILE A 239 -4.87 -6.98 16.88
CA ILE A 239 -6.28 -6.81 17.26
C ILE A 239 -6.64 -5.39 17.63
N ASN A 240 -7.95 -5.13 17.65
CA ASN A 240 -8.51 -4.01 18.36
C ASN A 240 -8.53 -4.40 19.82
N THR A 241 -7.63 -3.84 20.63
CA THR A 241 -7.50 -4.23 22.05
C THR A 241 -8.75 -3.92 22.87
N LYS A 242 -9.62 -3.01 22.42
CA LYS A 242 -10.87 -2.66 23.11
C LYS A 242 -11.97 -3.68 22.81
N THR A 243 -12.17 -4.01 21.54
CA THR A 243 -13.26 -4.91 21.11
C THR A 243 -12.82 -6.38 21.04
N LYS A 244 -11.52 -6.66 21.14
CA LYS A 244 -10.92 -8.00 21.01
C LYS A 244 -11.29 -8.65 19.67
N THR A 245 -11.20 -7.89 18.58
CA THR A 245 -11.51 -8.33 17.21
C THR A 245 -10.40 -7.96 16.23
N LYS A 246 -10.40 -8.58 15.04
CA LYS A 246 -9.52 -8.19 13.93
C LYS A 246 -9.64 -6.69 13.62
N ILE A 247 -8.52 -6.02 13.41
CA ILE A 247 -8.51 -4.61 13.00
C ILE A 247 -8.72 -4.43 11.50
N THR A 248 -9.19 -3.24 11.13
CA THR A 248 -9.21 -2.78 9.74
C THR A 248 -7.86 -2.19 9.34
N GLN A 249 -7.63 -2.03 8.03
CA GLN A 249 -6.45 -1.34 7.50
C GLN A 249 -6.27 0.08 8.07
N GLN A 250 -7.38 0.82 8.26
CA GLN A 250 -7.34 2.16 8.83
C GLN A 250 -6.91 2.12 10.31
N ALA A 251 -7.47 1.20 11.10
CA ALA A 251 -7.09 1.03 12.49
C ALA A 251 -5.62 0.60 12.63
N PHE A 252 -5.11 -0.24 11.74
CA PHE A 252 -3.69 -0.60 11.67
C PHE A 252 -2.81 0.63 11.41
N THR A 253 -3.20 1.48 10.45
CA THR A 253 -2.47 2.71 10.14
C THR A 253 -2.48 3.68 11.33
N ASN A 254 -3.62 3.79 12.03
CA ASN A 254 -3.73 4.62 13.23
C ASN A 254 -2.87 4.09 14.39
N LEU A 255 -2.74 2.76 14.52
CA LEU A 255 -1.84 2.14 15.51
C LEU A 255 -0.38 2.49 15.23
N LEU A 256 0.08 2.43 13.97
CA LEU A 256 1.43 2.87 13.60
C LEU A 256 1.65 4.35 13.86
N ASN A 257 0.69 5.22 13.51
CA ASN A 257 0.79 6.65 13.79
C ASN A 257 0.94 6.94 15.29
N ARG A 258 0.30 6.14 16.16
CA ARG A 258 0.43 6.27 17.62
C ARG A 258 1.81 5.80 18.10
N ILE A 259 2.33 4.73 17.52
CA ILE A 259 3.67 4.22 17.85
C ILE A 259 4.71 5.31 17.57
N PHE A 260 4.62 6.00 16.43
CA PHE A 260 5.64 6.95 15.96
C PHE A 260 5.27 8.44 16.13
N GLU A 261 4.34 8.75 17.03
CA GLU A 261 3.95 10.13 17.33
C GLU A 261 5.17 10.99 17.73
N PRO A 262 5.31 12.25 17.24
CA PRO A 262 4.35 13.06 16.48
C PRO A 262 4.28 12.76 14.97
N LYS A 263 5.15 11.91 14.43
CA LYS A 263 5.19 11.62 12.99
C LYS A 263 4.08 10.64 12.59
N LYS A 264 3.44 10.92 11.45
CA LYS A 264 2.37 10.09 10.87
C LYS A 264 2.97 9.02 9.96
N VAL A 265 3.46 7.96 10.57
CA VAL A 265 4.17 6.87 9.89
C VAL A 265 3.21 5.72 9.56
N SER A 266 3.17 5.35 8.28
CA SER A 266 2.42 4.19 7.79
C SER A 266 3.34 3.01 7.49
N SER A 267 2.77 1.81 7.28
CA SER A 267 3.56 0.64 6.85
C SER A 267 4.29 0.87 5.54
N SER A 268 3.66 1.57 4.59
CA SER A 268 4.31 1.97 3.35
C SER A 268 5.50 2.90 3.58
N MET A 269 5.45 3.76 4.60
CA MET A 269 6.59 4.60 4.97
C MET A 269 7.71 3.78 5.62
N LEU A 270 7.39 2.90 6.57
CA LEU A 270 8.37 1.99 7.19
C LEU A 270 9.08 1.11 6.17
N ARG A 271 8.36 0.65 5.15
CA ARG A 271 8.95 -0.08 4.00
C ARG A 271 9.96 0.76 3.23
N LYS A 272 9.67 2.04 3.02
CA LYS A 272 10.58 2.97 2.34
C LYS A 272 11.82 3.24 3.18
N ILE A 273 11.63 3.47 4.48
CA ILE A 273 12.72 3.65 5.45
C ILE A 273 13.64 2.43 5.45
N TYR A 274 13.08 1.22 5.63
CA TYR A 274 13.86 -0.02 5.64
C TYR A 274 14.67 -0.23 4.35
N VAL A 275 14.03 -0.07 3.18
CA VAL A 275 14.71 -0.26 1.89
C VAL A 275 15.79 0.78 1.67
N SER A 276 15.56 2.03 2.10
CA SER A 276 16.54 3.10 1.95
C SER A 276 17.77 2.84 2.82
N ASP A 277 17.57 2.53 4.10
CA ASP A 277 18.63 2.12 5.03
C ASP A 277 19.41 0.91 4.51
N PHE A 278 18.70 -0.15 4.11
CA PHE A 278 19.32 -1.36 3.57
C PHE A 278 20.22 -1.09 2.35
N LEU A 279 19.78 -0.23 1.43
CA LEU A 279 20.54 0.08 0.21
C LEU A 279 21.75 0.98 0.46
N MET A 280 21.74 1.83 1.49
CA MET A 280 22.91 2.67 1.86
C MET A 280 24.12 1.82 2.25
N HIS A 281 23.88 0.63 2.79
CA HIS A 281 24.94 -0.31 3.16
C HIS A 281 25.52 -1.08 1.95
N ASN A 282 25.24 -0.64 0.72
CA ASN A 282 25.73 -1.22 -0.54
C ASN A 282 25.57 -2.75 -0.63
N PRO A 283 24.36 -3.30 -0.44
CA PRO A 283 24.12 -4.73 -0.42
C PRO A 283 24.37 -5.34 -1.80
N SER A 284 24.82 -6.60 -1.80
CA SER A 284 25.05 -7.37 -3.02
C SER A 284 23.74 -7.62 -3.80
N ALA A 285 23.87 -7.94 -5.09
CA ALA A 285 22.71 -8.25 -5.92
C ALA A 285 21.86 -9.42 -5.37
N GLU A 286 22.50 -10.41 -4.75
CA GLU A 286 21.82 -11.55 -4.13
C GLU A 286 21.06 -11.15 -2.86
N GLU A 287 21.62 -10.27 -2.03
CA GLU A 287 20.90 -9.73 -0.87
C GLU A 287 19.71 -8.88 -1.30
N ARG A 288 19.86 -8.06 -2.35
CA ARG A 288 18.75 -7.27 -2.92
C ARG A 288 17.62 -8.17 -3.41
N LYS A 289 17.94 -9.24 -4.17
CA LYS A 289 16.98 -10.27 -4.59
C LYS A 289 16.28 -10.91 -3.39
N ARG A 290 17.03 -11.28 -2.36
CA ARG A 290 16.50 -11.90 -1.14
C ARG A 290 15.51 -10.96 -0.44
N ILE A 291 15.88 -9.71 -0.20
CA ILE A 291 15.01 -8.72 0.45
C ILE A 291 13.79 -8.43 -0.41
N ALA A 292 13.93 -8.30 -1.73
CA ALA A 292 12.82 -8.09 -2.65
C ALA A 292 11.81 -9.24 -2.58
N LYS A 293 12.30 -10.49 -2.51
CA LYS A 293 11.49 -11.69 -2.29
C LYS A 293 10.78 -11.64 -0.93
N ILE A 294 11.49 -11.35 0.16
CA ILE A 294 10.93 -11.27 1.53
C ILE A 294 9.92 -10.14 1.66
N MET A 295 10.08 -9.03 0.97
CA MET A 295 9.13 -7.89 1.03
C MET A 295 8.05 -7.97 -0.05
N GLY A 296 8.16 -8.89 -1.01
CA GLY A 296 7.17 -9.20 -2.05
C GLY A 296 7.06 -8.12 -3.12
N HIS A 297 8.19 -7.65 -3.65
CA HIS A 297 8.28 -6.74 -4.80
C HIS A 297 9.48 -7.10 -5.68
N GLY A 298 9.62 -6.44 -6.84
CA GLY A 298 10.80 -6.56 -7.70
C GLY A 298 11.97 -5.71 -7.22
N ILE A 299 13.17 -5.98 -7.75
CA ILE A 299 14.40 -5.20 -7.47
C ILE A 299 14.25 -3.77 -7.99
N ALA A 300 13.67 -3.57 -9.17
CA ALA A 300 13.42 -2.24 -9.71
C ALA A 300 12.60 -1.38 -8.73
N SER A 301 11.62 -1.98 -8.02
CA SER A 301 10.85 -1.28 -6.98
C SER A 301 11.70 -0.82 -5.79
N GLN A 302 12.84 -1.46 -5.50
CA GLN A 302 13.78 -0.99 -4.47
C GLN A 302 14.51 0.28 -4.92
N GLU A 303 14.98 0.30 -6.17
CA GLU A 303 15.70 1.44 -6.75
C GLU A 303 14.82 2.68 -6.83
N PHE A 304 13.57 2.53 -7.29
CA PHE A 304 12.59 3.63 -7.33
C PHE A 304 12.25 4.21 -5.96
N VAL A 305 12.44 3.43 -4.89
CA VAL A 305 12.21 3.91 -3.52
C VAL A 305 13.40 4.73 -3.06
N TYR A 306 14.63 4.24 -3.25
CA TYR A 306 15.84 4.89 -2.74
C TYR A 306 16.15 6.23 -3.41
N SER A 307 15.93 6.35 -4.73
CA SER A 307 16.22 7.59 -5.47
C SER A 307 15.54 8.82 -4.84
N ARG A 308 14.47 8.62 -4.07
CA ARG A 308 13.66 9.70 -3.48
C ARG A 308 14.07 10.12 -2.08
N PHE A 309 14.77 9.26 -1.34
CA PHE A 309 15.10 9.48 0.08
C PHE A 309 16.60 9.65 0.34
N LYS A 310 17.45 9.46 -0.69
CA LYS A 310 18.91 9.58 -0.58
C LYS A 310 19.34 10.87 0.12
N ASP A 311 18.78 12.01 -0.28
CA ASP A 311 19.17 13.32 0.28
C ASP A 311 18.74 13.49 1.74
N LEU A 312 17.70 12.78 2.20
CA LEU A 312 17.26 12.87 3.59
C LEU A 312 18.19 12.14 4.55
N TYR A 313 18.96 11.15 4.07
CA TYR A 313 19.93 10.46 4.91
C TYR A 313 21.25 11.22 5.01
N VAL A 314 21.75 11.78 3.90
CA VAL A 314 22.98 12.57 3.89
C VAL A 314 22.90 13.74 4.89
N ASN A 315 21.76 14.44 4.92
CA ASN A 315 21.54 15.56 5.84
C ASN A 315 21.43 15.15 7.32
N ASN A 316 21.19 13.87 7.63
CA ASN A 316 21.12 13.39 9.02
C ASN A 316 22.48 12.88 9.54
N GLU A 317 23.42 12.53 8.67
CA GLU A 317 24.79 12.15 9.09
C GLU A 317 25.68 13.39 9.37
N GLU A 318 25.32 14.55 8.82
CA GLU A 318 26.04 15.82 9.02
C GLU A 318 25.58 16.64 10.25
N MET A 319 24.56 16.16 10.99
CA MET A 319 24.00 16.80 12.19
C MET A 319 24.41 16.10 13.49
#